data_AF-A0A813F977-F1
#
_entry.id   AF-A0A813F977-F1
#
_cell.length_a   1.000
_cell.length_b   1.000
_cell.length_c   1.000
_cell.angle_alpha   90.00
_cell.angle_beta   90.00
_cell.angle_gamma   90.00
#
_symmetry.space_group_name_H-M   'P 1'
#
loop_
_entity.id
_entity.type
_entity.pdbx_description
1 polymer ?
#
loop_
_entity_poly.entity_id
_entity_poly.type
_entity_poly.pdbx_seq_one_letter_code
_entity_poly.pdbx_strand_id
1 'polypeptide(L)'
;ANVYRIVAGLPLANGDSTWQAEILIPHAGGPVNHVGRPRTMCIRGPSRPDQDLAEQDGRELEDAAKDGVKAVRQAADKQQKTKKGRA
;
A
#
# COMPACT_ATOMS: atom_id res chain seq x y z
N ALA A 1 13.45 -2.86 -8.34
CA ALA A 1 12.89 -3.02 -6.99
C ALA A 1 11.63 -2.17 -6.90
N ASN A 2 10.50 -2.72 -6.46
CA ASN A 2 9.28 -1.92 -6.25
C ASN A 2 9.46 -1.21 -4.90
N VAL A 3 9.66 0.11 -4.92
CA VAL A 3 9.94 0.88 -3.70
C VAL A 3 8.61 1.38 -3.13
N TYR A 4 8.31 1.04 -1.88
CA TYR A 4 7.21 1.66 -1.14
C TYR A 4 7.67 2.97 -0.51
N ARG A 5 6.73 3.84 -0.17
CA ARG A 5 6.95 5.07 0.59
C ARG A 5 5.96 5.20 1.73
N ILE A 6 6.35 5.88 2.79
CA ILE A 6 5.43 6.28 3.86
C ILE A 6 4.90 7.68 3.54
N VAL A 7 3.58 7.84 3.59
CA VAL A 7 2.88 9.09 3.33
C VAL A 7 1.98 9.45 4.51
N ALA A 8 1.68 10.74 4.66
CA ALA A 8 0.69 11.18 5.62
C ALA A 8 -0.70 10.61 5.28
N GLY A 9 -1.35 10.03 6.27
CA GLY A 9 -2.73 9.55 6.19
C GLY A 9 -3.74 10.60 6.65
N LEU A 10 -5.01 10.19 6.74
CA LEU A 10 -6.06 11.01 7.32
C LEU A 10 -5.82 11.17 8.83
N PRO A 11 -5.79 12.40 9.37
CA PRO A 11 -5.63 12.60 10.80
C PRO A 11 -6.80 11.96 11.57
N LEU A 12 -6.54 11.58 12.82
CA LEU A 12 -7.57 11.08 13.73
C LEU A 12 -8.51 12.23 14.16
N ALA A 13 -9.65 11.88 14.75
CA ALA A 13 -10.63 12.87 15.22
C ALA A 13 -10.08 13.84 16.28
N ASN A 14 -9.04 13.43 17.01
CA ASN A 14 -8.32 14.27 17.98
C ASN A 14 -7.23 15.16 17.34
N GLY A 15 -7.05 15.09 16.02
CA GLY A 15 -6.03 15.85 15.28
C GLY A 15 -4.68 15.14 15.12
N ASP A 16 -4.50 13.95 15.72
CA ASP A 16 -3.23 13.24 15.62
C ASP A 16 -2.93 12.82 14.19
N SER A 17 -1.66 12.99 13.80
CA SER A 17 -1.17 12.57 12.49
C SER A 17 -1.22 11.05 12.35
N THR A 18 -1.48 10.58 11.13
CA THR A 18 -1.40 9.16 10.79
C THR A 18 -0.51 8.96 9.57
N TRP A 19 -0.10 7.71 9.38
CA TRP A 19 0.86 7.30 8.36
C TRP A 19 0.29 6.15 7.54
N GLN A 20 0.62 6.10 6.26
CA GLN A 20 0.22 5.02 5.36
C GLN A 20 1.41 4.58 4.52
N ALA A 21 1.53 3.27 4.32
CA ALA A 21 2.36 2.74 3.24
C ALA A 21 1.68 2.97 1.89
N GLU A 22 2.46 3.38 0.90
CA GLU A 22 2.06 3.48 -0.49
C GLU A 22 3.10 2.79 -1.37
N ILE A 23 2.66 1.90 -2.27
CA ILE A 23 3.51 1.24 -3.24
C ILE A 23 3.03 1.51 -4.67
N LEU A 24 3.98 1.81 -5.56
CA LEU A 24 3.74 1.90 -6.99
C LEU A 24 4.19 0.59 -7.66
N ILE A 25 3.25 -0.11 -8.30
CA ILE A 25 3.53 -1.40 -8.96
C ILE A 25 3.15 -1.35 -10.44
N PRO A 26 4.05 -1.74 -11.36
CA PRO A 26 3.69 -1.95 -12.76
C PRO A 26 2.80 -3.19 -12.91
N HIS A 27 1.74 -3.07 -13.69
CA HIS A 27 0.88 -4.20 -14.04
C HIS A 27 1.57 -5.04 -15.12
N ALA A 28 2.49 -5.91 -14.70
CA ALA A 28 3.16 -6.85 -15.58
C ALA A 28 2.13 -7.83 -16.17
N GLY A 29 2.02 -7.87 -17.51
CA GLY A 29 1.03 -8.69 -18.22
C GLY A 29 -0.33 -8.01 -18.47
N GLY A 30 -0.53 -6.77 -18.02
CA GLY A 30 -1.73 -5.99 -18.29
C GLY A 30 -1.70 -5.22 -19.62
N PRO A 31 -2.85 -4.66 -20.05
CA PRO A 31 -2.89 -3.78 -21.22
C PRO A 31 -1.91 -2.62 -21.03
N VAL A 32 -1.10 -2.36 -22.04
CA VAL A 32 -0.29 -1.14 -22.12
C VAL A 32 -1.21 0.08 -22.22
N ASN A 33 -0.74 1.23 -21.74
CA ASN A 33 -1.44 2.49 -21.97
C ASN A 33 -1.41 2.88 -23.46
N HIS A 34 -2.07 3.97 -23.82
CA HIS A 34 -2.14 4.49 -25.20
C HIS A 34 -0.75 4.86 -25.80
N VAL A 35 0.31 4.85 -24.98
CA VAL A 35 1.71 5.15 -25.36
C VAL A 35 2.59 3.88 -25.29
N GLY A 36 2.00 2.69 -25.16
CA GLY A 36 2.74 1.43 -25.13
C GLY A 36 3.48 1.14 -23.80
N ARG A 37 3.24 1.91 -22.73
CA ARG A 37 3.88 1.69 -21.43
C ARG A 37 3.01 0.83 -20.50
N PRO A 38 3.62 -0.05 -19.67
CA PRO A 38 2.88 -0.79 -18.65
C PRO A 38 2.13 0.17 -17.73
N ARG A 39 0.84 -0.12 -17.45
CA ARG A 39 0.06 0.67 -16.50
C ARG A 39 0.62 0.47 -15.10
N THR A 40 0.95 1.55 -14.41
CA THR A 40 1.31 1.53 -12.99
C THR A 40 0.08 1.73 -12.13
N MET A 41 -0.01 0.99 -11.03
CA MET A 41 -1.04 1.19 -10.02
C MET A 41 -0.41 1.64 -8.71
N CYS A 42 -1.09 2.57 -8.05
CA CYS A 42 -0.79 2.96 -6.68
C CYS A 42 -1.71 2.17 -5.74
N ILE A 43 -1.13 1.45 -4.78
CA ILE A 43 -1.86 0.73 -3.73
C ILE A 43 -1.43 1.29 -2.38
N ARG A 44 -2.41 1.57 -1.51
CA ARG A 44 -2.19 2.13 -0.17
C ARG A 44 -2.62 1.15 0.90
N GLY A 45 -1.79 1.03 1.94
CA GLY A 45 -2.14 0.36 3.18
C GLY A 45 -3.09 1.17 4.07
N PRO A 46 -3.53 0.60 5.19
CA PRO A 46 -4.36 1.30 6.17
C PRO A 46 -3.62 2.47 6.83
N SER A 47 -4.35 3.52 7.26
CA SER A 47 -3.76 4.57 8.12
C SER A 47 -3.44 4.02 9.50
N ARG A 48 -2.19 4.18 9.92
CA ARG A 48 -1.65 3.80 11.22
C ARG A 48 -1.36 5.05 12.05
N PRO A 49 -1.59 5.04 13.36
CA PRO A 49 -1.19 6.16 14.24
C PRO A 49 0.33 6.26 14.38
N ASP A 50 1.03 5.16 14.10
CA ASP A 50 2.47 5.02 14.26
C ASP A 50 3.14 4.80 12.89
N GLN A 51 4.26 5.47 12.66
CA GLN A 51 5.01 5.37 11.40
C GLN A 51 5.65 3.99 11.23
N ASP A 52 6.13 3.35 12.29
CA ASP A 52 6.78 2.04 12.25
C ASP A 52 5.78 0.95 11.85
N LEU A 53 4.52 1.08 12.27
CA LEU A 53 3.44 0.20 11.81
C LEU A 53 3.17 0.36 10.31
N ALA A 54 3.23 1.60 9.81
CA ALA A 54 3.11 1.85 8.37
C ALA A 54 4.34 1.31 7.62
N GLU A 55 5.54 1.33 8.20
CA GLU A 55 6.72 0.70 7.62
C GLU A 55 6.60 -0.81 7.52
N GLN A 56 6.07 -1.48 8.55
CA GLN A 56 5.78 -2.91 8.50
C GLN A 56 4.79 -3.25 7.39
N ASP A 57 3.70 -2.50 7.29
CA ASP A 57 2.74 -2.65 6.18
C ASP A 57 3.44 -2.47 4.81
N GLY A 58 4.33 -1.48 4.70
CA GLY A 58 5.10 -1.20 3.48
C GLY A 58 6.02 -2.34 3.05
N ARG A 59 6.73 -2.96 4.00
CA ARG A 59 7.58 -4.14 3.74
C ARG A 59 6.75 -5.33 3.26
N GLU A 60 5.58 -5.55 3.84
CA GLU A 60 4.65 -6.60 3.38
C GLU A 60 4.15 -6.33 1.96
N LEU A 61 3.85 -5.06 1.62
CA LEU A 61 3.45 -4.67 0.27
C LEU A 61 4.60 -4.86 -0.74
N GLU A 62 5.83 -4.53 -0.37
CA GLU A 62 7.02 -4.74 -1.22
C GLU A 62 7.29 -6.22 -1.45
N ASP A 63 7.16 -7.05 -0.41
CA ASP A 63 7.34 -8.50 -0.54
C ASP A 63 6.26 -9.10 -1.45
N ALA A 64 4.98 -8.75 -1.24
CA ALA A 64 3.88 -9.17 -2.09
C ALA A 64 4.00 -8.66 -3.54
N ALA A 65 4.73 -7.56 -3.76
CA ALA A 65 4.94 -7.02 -5.11
C ALA A 65 5.80 -7.93 -5.99
N LYS A 66 6.55 -8.88 -5.41
CA LYS A 66 7.28 -9.94 -6.13
C LYS A 66 6.32 -10.88 -6.87
N ASP A 67 5.12 -11.08 -6.34
CA ASP A 67 4.07 -11.94 -6.90
C ASP A 67 3.03 -11.16 -7.75
N GLY A 68 3.23 -9.86 -7.92
CA GLY A 68 2.43 -9.00 -8.79
C GLY A 68 1.23 -8.33 -8.12
N VAL A 69 0.48 -7.55 -8.92
CA VAL A 69 -0.56 -6.62 -8.44
C VAL A 69 -1.67 -7.29 -7.63
N LYS A 70 -2.04 -8.52 -7.97
CA LYS A 70 -3.07 -9.26 -7.24
C LYS A 70 -2.65 -9.58 -5.80
N ALA A 71 -1.39 -10.00 -5.61
CA ALA A 71 -0.86 -10.30 -4.28
C ALA A 71 -0.77 -9.03 -3.43
N VAL A 72 -0.31 -7.91 -4.00
CA VAL A 72 -0.26 -6.61 -3.30
C VAL A 72 -1.64 -6.16 -2.83
N ARG A 73 -2.67 -6.31 -3.67
CA ARG A 73 -4.06 -5.99 -3.28
C ARG A 73 -4.54 -6.86 -2.12
N GLN A 74 -4.27 -8.16 -2.18
CA GLN A 74 -4.64 -9.09 -1.10
C GLN A 74 -3.93 -8.76 0.21
N ALA A 75 -2.66 -8.37 0.17
CA ALA A 75 -1.91 -7.90 1.34
C ALA A 75 -2.56 -6.64 1.93
N ALA A 76 -2.83 -5.62 1.11
CA ALA A 76 -3.50 -4.40 1.55
C ALA A 76 -4.90 -4.66 2.14
N ASP A 77 -5.69 -5.54 1.52
CA ASP A 77 -7.02 -5.93 2.02
C ASP A 77 -6.93 -6.67 3.37
N LYS A 78 -5.92 -7.51 3.56
CA LYS A 78 -5.65 -8.17 4.84
C LYS A 78 -5.30 -7.16 5.92
N GLN A 79 -4.41 -6.21 5.62
CA GLN A 79 -4.02 -5.14 6.54
C GLN A 79 -5.21 -4.23 6.93
N GLN A 80 -6.11 -3.94 5.98
CA GLN A 80 -7.35 -3.19 6.25
C GLN A 80 -8.27 -3.92 7.24
N LYS A 81 -8.36 -5.26 7.15
CA LYS A 81 -9.17 -6.07 8.07
C LYS A 81 -8.57 -6.13 9.47
N THR A 82 -7.24 -6.21 9.59
CA THR A 82 -6.57 -6.22 10.91
C THR A 82 -6.67 -4.87 11.62
N LYS A 83 -6.79 -3.76 10.89
CA LYS A 83 -7.12 -2.45 11.49
C LYS A 83 -8.49 -2.44 12.19
N LYS A 84 -9.51 -3.08 11.61
CA LYS A 84 -10.87 -3.13 12.20
C LYS A 84 -11.00 -4.05 13.42
N GLY A 85 -10.01 -4.91 13.68
CA GLY A 85 -10.03 -5.87 14.80
C GLY A 85 -9.42 -5.36 16.11
N ARG A 86 -8.91 -4.12 16.13
CA ARG A 86 -8.37 -3.48 17.34
C ARG A 86 -9.30 -2.33 17.73
N ALA A 87 -10.47 -2.71 18.24
CA ALA A 87 -11.41 -1.83 18.95
C ALA A 87 -11.39 -2.21 20.43
#